data_AF-A0A6J4PTF5-F1
#
_entry.id   AF-A0A6J4PTF5-F1
#
_cell.length_a   1.000
_cell.length_b   1.000
_cell.length_c   1.000
_cell.angle_alpha   90.00
_cell.angle_beta   90.00
_cell.angle_gamma   90.00
#
_symmetry.space_group_name_H-M   'P 1'
#
loop_
_entity.id
_entity.type
_entity.pdbx_description
1 polymer ?
#
loop_
_entity_poly.entity_id
_entity_poly.type
_entity_poly.pdbx_seq_one_letter_code
_entity_poly.pdbx_strand_id
1 'polypeptide(L)'
;RSAAAAGRRVRLVHLDVGPELAAAGQSARGRALSGRAMRRHLERSSRATAAPERDVLVVDRRRSDRLDLAGILRVDALPDPAPDQG
;
A
#
# COMPACT_ATOMS: atom_id res chain seq x y z
N ARG A 1 -11.00 -13.85 -0.08
CA ARG A 1 -12.03 -14.69 0.59
C ARG A 1 -11.42 -15.95 1.23
N SER A 2 -10.35 -16.54 0.69
CA SER A 2 -9.68 -17.71 1.29
C SER A 2 -9.14 -17.50 2.70
N ALA A 3 -8.52 -16.35 3.00
CA ALA A 3 -7.94 -16.10 4.32
C ALA A 3 -8.98 -16.05 5.44
N ALA A 4 -10.12 -15.37 5.21
CA ALA A 4 -11.22 -15.30 6.17
C ALA A 4 -11.83 -16.68 6.42
N ALA A 5 -12.02 -17.47 5.36
CA ALA A 5 -12.52 -18.85 5.48
C ALA A 5 -11.58 -19.76 6.28
N ALA A 6 -10.28 -19.44 6.32
CA ALA A 6 -9.26 -20.14 7.11
C ALA A 6 -9.05 -19.53 8.51
N GLY A 7 -9.93 -18.63 8.97
CA GLY A 7 -9.80 -17.96 10.28
C GLY A 7 -8.61 -17.00 10.40
N ARG A 8 -7.98 -16.62 9.28
CA ARG A 8 -6.81 -15.74 9.25
C ARG A 8 -7.24 -14.29 9.10
N ARG A 9 -6.62 -13.41 9.90
CA ARG A 9 -6.75 -11.95 9.74
C ARG A 9 -5.90 -11.49 8.57
N VAL A 10 -6.40 -10.50 7.83
CA VAL A 10 -5.70 -9.89 6.70
C VAL A 10 -5.64 -8.41 6.95
N ARG A 11 -4.43 -7.87 6.96
CA ARG A 11 -4.17 -6.43 6.89
C ARG A 11 -3.75 -6.06 5.48
N LEU A 12 -4.37 -5.03 4.92
CA LEU A 12 -3.97 -4.46 3.64
C LEU A 12 -2.92 -3.36 3.90
N VAL A 13 -1.78 -3.44 3.24
CA VAL A 13 -0.82 -2.32 3.22
C VAL A 13 -0.95 -1.62 1.88
N HIS A 14 -1.31 -0.35 1.91
CA HIS A 14 -1.44 0.51 0.74
C HIS A 14 -0.26 1.48 0.69
N LEU A 15 0.53 1.40 -0.38
CA LEU A 15 1.59 2.37 -0.62
C LEU A 15 0.99 3.57 -1.35
N ASP A 16 1.00 4.73 -0.68
CA ASP A 16 0.53 5.98 -1.25
C ASP A 16 1.62 6.58 -2.16
N VAL A 17 1.55 6.21 -3.43
CA VAL A 17 2.44 6.68 -4.48
C VAL A 17 1.64 7.06 -5.72
N GLY A 18 2.05 8.16 -6.37
CA GLY A 18 1.44 8.61 -7.61
C GLY A 18 1.54 7.56 -8.73
N PRO A 19 0.56 7.54 -9.66
CA PRO A 19 0.50 6.55 -10.74
C PRO A 19 1.71 6.63 -11.68
N GLU A 20 2.28 7.82 -11.92
CA GLU A 20 3.48 7.96 -12.75
C GLU A 20 4.69 7.28 -12.10
N LEU A 21 4.88 7.48 -10.80
CA LEU A 21 5.98 6.88 -10.04
C LEU A 21 5.83 5.35 -9.98
N ALA A 22 4.61 4.86 -9.78
CA ALA A 22 4.31 3.42 -9.81
C ALA A 22 4.61 2.81 -11.18
N ALA A 23 4.24 3.48 -12.28
CA ALA A 23 4.51 3.03 -13.64
C ALA A 23 6.02 3.02 -13.94
N ALA A 24 6.74 4.11 -13.62
CA ALA A 24 8.18 4.20 -13.78
C ALA A 24 8.92 3.08 -13.03
N GLY A 25 8.49 2.78 -11.79
CA GLY A 25 9.04 1.69 -11.00
C GLY A 25 8.78 0.29 -11.55
N GLN A 26 7.70 0.07 -12.33
CA GLN A 26 7.49 -1.20 -13.03
C GLN A 26 8.40 -1.30 -14.26
N SER A 27 8.45 -0.23 -15.06
CA SER A 27 9.30 -0.15 -16.26
C SER A 27 10.78 -0.37 -15.92
N ALA A 28 11.28 0.25 -14.85
CA ALA A 28 12.67 0.07 -14.38
C ALA A 28 12.99 -1.38 -13.99
N ARG A 29 11.99 -2.21 -13.68
CA ARG A 29 12.12 -3.64 -13.37
C ARG A 29 11.87 -4.54 -14.58
N GLY A 30 11.81 -3.97 -15.78
CA GLY A 30 11.50 -4.70 -17.01
C GLY A 30 10.05 -5.18 -17.09
N ARG A 31 9.14 -4.63 -16.28
CA ARG A 31 7.73 -4.99 -16.25
C ARG A 31 6.92 -3.90 -16.93
N ALA A 32 6.31 -4.21 -18.07
CA ALA A 32 5.38 -3.31 -18.72
C ALA A 32 3.94 -3.64 -18.29
N LEU A 33 3.23 -2.64 -17.78
CA LEU A 33 1.77 -2.70 -17.59
C LEU A 33 1.12 -1.91 -18.71
N SER A 34 0.09 -2.49 -19.34
CA SER A 34 -0.75 -1.71 -20.25
C SER A 34 -1.50 -0.62 -19.47
N GLY A 35 -1.79 0.51 -20.12
CA GLY A 35 -2.60 1.58 -19.50
C GLY A 35 -3.97 1.09 -19.00
N ARG A 36 -4.57 0.10 -19.68
CA ARG A 36 -5.81 -0.55 -19.24
C ARG A 36 -5.62 -1.36 -17.94
N ALA A 37 -4.51 -2.08 -17.82
CA ALA A 37 -4.18 -2.81 -16.59
C ALA A 37 -3.95 -1.84 -15.42
N MET A 38 -3.25 -0.73 -15.66
CA MET A 38 -3.02 0.31 -14.65
C MET A 38 -4.34 0.97 -14.20
N ARG A 39 -5.20 1.37 -15.14
CA ARG A 39 -6.50 1.96 -14.80
C ARG A 39 -7.37 1.03 -13.96
N ARG A 40 -7.45 -0.26 -14.35
CA ARG A 40 -8.19 -1.28 -13.59
C ARG A 40 -7.59 -1.49 -12.20
N HIS A 41 -6.27 -1.38 -12.07
CA HIS A 41 -5.60 -1.44 -10.78
C HIS A 41 -6.00 -0.26 -9.89
N LEU A 42 -5.92 0.98 -10.39
CA LEU A 42 -6.30 2.18 -9.63
C LEU A 42 -7.75 2.13 -9.13
N GLU A 43 -8.70 1.74 -9.98
CA GLU A 43 -10.11 1.57 -9.60
C GLU A 43 -10.33 0.50 -8.51
N ARG A 44 -9.56 -0.58 -8.54
CA ARG A 44 -9.65 -1.64 -7.52
C ARG A 44 -9.01 -1.23 -6.21
N SER A 45 -7.85 -0.57 -6.29
CA SER A 45 -7.11 -0.09 -5.13
C SER A 45 -7.93 0.96 -4.38
N SER A 46 -8.55 1.92 -5.08
CA SER A 46 -9.40 2.93 -4.44
C SER A 46 -10.61 2.33 -3.73
N ARG A 47 -11.28 1.34 -4.33
CA ARG A 47 -12.37 0.61 -3.67
C ARG A 47 -11.90 -0.18 -2.45
N ALA A 48 -10.69 -0.72 -2.49
CA ALA A 48 -10.15 -1.52 -1.38
C ALA A 48 -9.74 -0.65 -0.19
N THR A 49 -9.26 0.57 -0.43
CA THR A 49 -8.87 1.53 0.62
C THR A 49 -10.07 2.28 1.20
N ALA A 50 -11.13 2.50 0.41
CA ALA A 50 -12.35 3.17 0.88
C ALA A 50 -13.31 2.28 1.69
N ALA A 51 -13.05 0.97 1.79
CA ALA A 51 -13.93 0.02 2.50
C ALA A 51 -13.70 0.12 4.03
N PRO A 52 -14.67 0.62 4.81
CA PRO A 52 -14.48 0.94 6.24
C PRO A 52 -14.26 -0.30 7.12
N GLU A 53 -14.77 -1.47 6.73
CA GLU A 53 -14.55 -2.73 7.47
C GLU A 53 -13.16 -3.37 7.27
N ARG A 54 -12.25 -2.73 6.51
CA ARG A 54 -10.91 -3.29 6.25
C ARG A 54 -9.85 -2.63 7.12
N ASP A 55 -9.03 -3.47 7.72
CA ASP A 55 -7.78 -3.07 8.37
C ASP A 55 -6.75 -2.69 7.29
N VAL A 56 -6.68 -1.40 6.97
CA VAL A 56 -5.81 -0.83 5.93
C VAL A 56 -4.77 0.08 6.57
N LEU A 57 -3.49 -0.23 6.37
CA LEU A 57 -2.37 0.65 6.69
C LEU A 57 -1.94 1.40 5.42
N VAL A 58 -2.09 2.73 5.42
CA VAL A 58 -1.60 3.60 4.33
C VAL A 58 -0.19 4.08 4.66
N VAL A 59 0.74 3.93 3.72
CA VAL A 59 2.16 4.24 3.93
C VAL A 59 2.68 5.05 2.77
N ASP A 60 3.21 6.24 3.04
CA ASP A 60 3.89 7.05 2.04
C ASP A 60 5.23 6.43 1.59
N ARG A 61 5.80 6.95 0.50
CA ARG A 61 7.06 6.43 -0.04
C ARG A 61 8.22 6.49 0.96
N ARG A 62 8.34 7.54 1.77
CA ARG A 62 9.46 7.72 2.71
C ARG A 62 9.38 6.71 3.86
N ARG A 63 8.17 6.46 4.38
CA ARG A 63 7.93 5.46 5.42
C ARG A 63 8.07 4.04 4.89
N SER A 64 7.80 3.81 3.60
CA SER A 64 7.91 2.47 3.01
C SER A 64 9.30 1.87 3.10
N ASP A 65 10.36 2.70 3.09
CA ASP A 65 11.75 2.22 3.23
C ASP A 65 12.10 1.76 4.65
N ARG A 66 11.20 2.01 5.63
CA ARG A 66 11.36 1.62 7.04
C ARG A 66 10.34 0.57 7.48
N LEU A 67 9.53 0.06 6.55
CA LEU A 67 8.54 -0.97 6.87
C LEU A 67 9.24 -2.28 7.21
N ASP A 68 8.99 -2.79 8.41
CA ASP A 68 9.26 -4.16 8.78
C ASP A 68 7.96 -4.93 9.10
N LEU A 69 8.05 -6.25 9.14
CA LEU A 69 6.89 -7.11 9.38
C LEU A 69 6.26 -6.87 10.76
N ALA A 70 7.07 -6.57 11.78
CA ALA A 70 6.56 -6.34 13.13
C ALA A 70 5.76 -5.04 13.21
N GLY A 71 6.21 -3.97 12.54
CA GLY A 71 5.52 -2.70 12.40
C GLY A 71 4.25 -2.81 11.57
N ILE A 72 4.24 -3.65 10.52
CA ILE A 72 3.02 -3.94 9.77
C ILE A 72 1.98 -4.64 10.65
N LEU A 73 2.37 -5.52 11.56
CA LEU A 73 1.45 -6.33 12.36
C LEU A 73 1.04 -5.70 13.69
N ARG A 74 1.80 -4.75 14.24
CA ARG A 74 1.40 -3.95 15.41
C ARG A 74 0.38 -2.89 14.97
N VAL A 75 -0.62 -2.63 15.81
CA VAL A 75 -1.80 -1.81 15.46
C VAL A 75 -1.51 -0.30 15.43
N ASP A 76 -0.26 0.11 15.61
CA ASP A 76 0.14 1.51 15.58
C ASP A 76 1.04 1.77 14.37
N ALA A 77 0.49 2.54 13.43
CA ALA A 77 1.25 3.09 12.32
C ALA A 77 2.53 3.76 12.85
N LEU A 78 3.64 3.53 12.15
CA LEU A 78 4.91 4.23 12.37
C LEU A 78 4.62 5.69 12.77
N PRO A 79 5.09 6.17 13.95
CA PRO A 79 4.80 7.52 14.40
C PRO A 79 5.20 8.51 13.30
N ASP A 80 4.42 9.58 13.14
CA ASP A 80 4.75 10.64 12.20
C ASP A 80 6.21 11.06 12.40
N PRO A 81 7.00 11.20 11.31
CA PRO A 81 8.34 11.72 11.45
C PRO A 81 8.23 13.09 12.12
N ALA A 82 9.00 13.31 13.18
CA ALA A 82 9.10 14.60 13.83
C ALA A 82 9.33 15.69 12.77
N PRO A 83 8.69 16.87 12.88
CA PRO A 83 8.95 17.96 11.96
C PRO A 83 10.46 18.22 11.93
N ASP A 84 10.99 18.30 10.71
CA ASP A 84 12.39 18.63 10.47
C ASP A 84 12.65 19.99 11.11
N GLN A 85 13.43 20.03 12.19
CA GLN A 85 13.83 21.25 12.86
C GLN A 85 15.03 21.81 12.10
N GLY A 86 14.75 22.47 10.96
CA GLY A 86 15.72 23.12 10.09
C GLY A 86 15.32 24.56 9.80
#